data_AF-A0A139IC32-F1
#
_entry.id   AF-A0A139IC32-F1
#
_cell.length_a   1.000
_cell.length_b   1.000
_cell.length_c   1.000
_cell.angle_alpha   90.00
_cell.angle_beta   90.00
_cell.angle_gamma   90.00
#
_symmetry.space_group_name_H-M   'P 1'
#
loop_
_entity.id
_entity.type
_entity.pdbx_description
1 polymer ?
#
loop_
_entity_poly.entity_id
_entity_poly.type
_entity_poly.pdbx_seq_one_letter_code
_entity_poly.pdbx_strand_id
1 'polypeptide(L)'
;MPQAQAYRPVDMDEVGAQQLRQLVKDVSDAVEARIRGETGAVERIRRSTQKVQAAGMGPFEYWGAQLGQPLENVCLIMAQEIGVLPCINESAGDITANEIASGLHSDALLLD
;
A
#
# COMPACT_ATOMS: atom_id res chain seq x y z
N MET A 1 14.49 -32.66 12.47
CA MET A 1 14.16 -32.14 11.13
C MET A 1 12.81 -31.45 11.22
N PRO A 2 12.69 -30.14 10.98
CA PRO A 2 11.39 -29.48 10.99
C PRO A 2 10.61 -29.89 9.74
N GLN A 3 9.39 -30.39 9.94
CA GLN A 3 8.50 -30.79 8.85
C GLN A 3 8.07 -29.54 8.09
N ALA A 4 8.27 -29.54 6.77
CA ALA A 4 7.70 -28.54 5.88
C ALA A 4 6.17 -28.59 6.03
N GLN A 5 5.61 -27.53 6.57
CA GLN A 5 4.17 -27.33 6.68
C GLN A 5 3.62 -27.29 5.25
N ALA A 6 2.99 -28.37 4.81
CA ALA A 6 2.41 -28.46 3.49
C ALA A 6 1.40 -27.32 3.31
N TYR A 7 1.63 -26.45 2.32
CA TYR A 7 0.67 -25.44 1.91
C TYR A 7 -0.63 -26.15 1.54
N ARG A 8 -1.63 -26.06 2.42
CA ARG A 8 -2.98 -26.50 2.09
C ARG A 8 -3.59 -25.40 1.21
N PRO A 9 -4.06 -25.71 -0.01
CA PRO A 9 -4.87 -24.75 -0.74
C PRO A 9 -6.06 -24.40 0.16
N VAL A 10 -6.28 -23.10 0.36
CA VAL A 10 -7.50 -22.62 1.00
C VAL A 10 -8.64 -23.07 0.10
N ASP A 11 -9.50 -23.97 0.57
CA ASP A 11 -10.70 -24.36 -0.14
C ASP A 11 -11.56 -23.10 -0.33
N MET A 12 -11.46 -22.47 -1.49
CA MET A 12 -12.26 -21.29 -1.82
C MET A 12 -13.68 -21.80 -2.09
N ASP A 13 -14.61 -21.48 -1.19
CA ASP A 13 -16.02 -21.82 -1.39
C ASP A 13 -16.58 -21.10 -2.63
N GLU A 14 -17.67 -21.63 -3.20
CA GLU A 14 -18.30 -21.04 -4.40
C GLU A 14 -18.68 -19.56 -4.21
N VAL A 15 -18.92 -19.16 -2.96
CA VAL A 15 -19.26 -17.80 -2.55
C VAL A 15 -18.05 -16.87 -2.68
N GLY A 16 -16.87 -17.27 -2.21
CA GLY A 16 -15.61 -16.53 -2.35
C GLY A 16 -15.20 -16.41 -3.81
N ALA A 17 -15.39 -17.46 -4.61
CA ALA A 17 -15.11 -17.42 -6.05
C ALA A 17 -16.07 -16.47 -6.80
N GLN A 18 -17.34 -16.38 -6.41
CA GLN A 18 -18.28 -15.41 -6.97
C GLN A 18 -17.94 -13.97 -6.57
N GLN A 19 -17.55 -13.74 -5.31
CA GLN A 19 -17.12 -12.42 -4.84
C GLN A 19 -15.86 -11.93 -5.57
N LEU A 20 -14.87 -12.81 -5.78
CA LEU A 20 -13.67 -12.47 -6.52
C LEU A 20 -13.98 -12.12 -7.98
N ARG A 21 -14.86 -12.88 -8.64
CA ARG A 21 -15.32 -12.58 -10.01
C ARG A 21 -16.02 -11.21 -10.10
N GLN A 22 -16.83 -10.86 -9.11
CA GLN A 22 -17.48 -9.56 -9.04
C GLN A 22 -16.46 -8.42 -8.85
N LEU A 23 -15.46 -8.62 -7.99
CA LEU A 23 -14.40 -7.63 -7.76
C LEU A 23 -13.53 -7.38 -8.99
N VAL A 24 -13.18 -8.44 -9.74
CA VAL A 24 -12.46 -8.31 -11.01
C VAL A 24 -13.27 -7.50 -12.02
N LYS A 25 -14.58 -7.78 -12.12
CA LYS A 25 -15.48 -7.01 -12.99
C LYS A 25 -15.54 -5.53 -12.59
N ASP A 26 -15.67 -5.23 -11.30
CA ASP A 26 -15.72 -3.86 -10.79
C ASP A 26 -14.42 -3.08 -11.07
N VAL A 27 -13.26 -3.76 -11.13
CA VAL A 27 -11.98 -3.14 -11.52
C VAL A 27 -11.94 -2.91 -13.04
N SER A 28 -12.32 -3.90 -13.84
CA SER A 28 -12.38 -3.77 -15.30
C SER A 28 -13.29 -2.62 -15.75
N ASP A 29 -14.49 -2.52 -15.18
CA ASP A 29 -15.44 -1.45 -15.49
C ASP A 29 -14.90 -0.06 -15.11
N ALA A 30 -14.19 0.04 -13.97
CA ALA A 30 -13.58 1.29 -13.52
C ALA A 30 -12.39 1.72 -14.40
N VAL A 31 -11.60 0.78 -14.90
CA VAL A 31 -10.51 1.03 -15.85
C VAL A 31 -11.07 1.45 -17.21
N GLU A 32 -12.10 0.79 -17.70
CA GLU A 32 -12.77 1.19 -18.95
C GLU A 32 -13.37 2.60 -18.86
N ALA A 33 -14.03 2.93 -17.74
CA ALA A 33 -14.53 4.28 -17.49
C ALA A 33 -13.40 5.34 -17.55
N ARG A 34 -12.20 5.00 -17.08
CA ARG A 34 -11.03 5.89 -17.16
C ARG A 34 -10.52 6.04 -18.59
N ILE A 35 -10.46 4.95 -19.36
CA ILE A 35 -10.07 4.99 -20.79
C ILE A 35 -11.04 5.86 -21.59
N ARG A 36 -12.34 5.83 -21.24
CA ARG A 36 -13.39 6.67 -21.84
C ARG A 36 -13.38 8.13 -21.34
N GLY A 37 -12.52 8.48 -20.39
CA GLY A 37 -12.41 9.83 -19.85
C GLY A 37 -13.55 10.24 -18.91
N GLU A 38 -14.24 9.28 -18.30
CA GLU A 38 -15.36 9.58 -17.41
C GLU A 38 -14.91 10.27 -16.12
N THR A 39 -15.61 11.35 -15.75
CA THR A 39 -15.41 12.03 -14.47
C THR A 39 -15.62 11.06 -13.30
N GLY A 40 -14.68 11.05 -12.36
CA GLY A 40 -14.71 10.18 -11.19
C GLY A 40 -14.27 8.72 -11.44
N ALA A 41 -13.81 8.37 -12.64
CA ALA A 41 -13.27 7.03 -12.92
C ALA A 41 -12.04 6.69 -12.06
N VAL A 42 -11.18 7.69 -11.78
CA VAL A 42 -10.01 7.52 -10.90
C VAL A 42 -10.42 7.12 -9.48
N GLU A 43 -11.44 7.77 -8.94
CA GLU A 43 -11.97 7.44 -7.60
C GLU A 43 -12.68 6.08 -7.59
N ARG A 44 -13.37 5.71 -8.68
CA ARG A 44 -13.93 4.36 -8.85
C ARG A 44 -12.84 3.29 -8.84
N ILE A 45 -11.74 3.49 -9.59
CA ILE A 45 -10.58 2.59 -9.60
C ILE A 45 -10.02 2.46 -8.19
N ARG A 46 -9.78 3.58 -7.49
CA ARG A 46 -9.24 3.58 -6.13
C ARG A 46 -10.08 2.69 -5.20
N ARG A 47 -11.41 2.86 -5.22
CA ARG A 47 -12.33 2.07 -4.38
C ARG A 47 -12.36 0.59 -4.77
N SER A 48 -12.41 0.26 -6.05
CA SER A 48 -12.42 -1.13 -6.51
C SER A 48 -11.12 -1.84 -6.13
N THR A 49 -9.97 -1.19 -6.29
CA THR A 49 -8.67 -1.72 -5.88
C THR A 49 -8.60 -1.96 -4.36
N GLN A 50 -9.12 -1.03 -3.55
CA GLN A 50 -9.19 -1.21 -2.10
C GLN A 50 -10.06 -2.41 -1.69
N LYS A 51 -11.19 -2.63 -2.37
CA LYS A 51 -12.04 -3.80 -2.14
C LYS A 51 -11.36 -5.12 -2.51
N VAL A 52 -10.62 -5.14 -3.62
CA VAL A 52 -9.81 -6.31 -4.04
C VAL A 52 -8.73 -6.61 -3.01
N GLN A 53 -8.00 -5.60 -2.55
CA GLN A 53 -6.99 -5.76 -1.51
C GLN A 53 -7.59 -6.31 -0.22
N ALA A 54 -8.70 -5.74 0.26
CA ALA A 54 -9.37 -6.20 1.46
C ALA A 54 -9.89 -7.64 1.35
N ALA A 55 -10.36 -8.05 0.16
CA ALA A 55 -10.85 -9.42 -0.06
C ALA A 55 -9.74 -10.47 -0.16
N GLY A 56 -8.52 -10.06 -0.56
CA GLY A 56 -7.34 -10.93 -0.62
C GLY A 56 -6.52 -10.98 0.67
N MET A 57 -6.81 -10.10 1.64
CA MET A 57 -6.12 -10.02 2.92
C MET A 57 -6.78 -10.95 3.95
N GLY A 58 -5.96 -11.70 4.69
CA GLY A 58 -6.44 -12.33 5.91
C GLY A 58 -6.78 -11.28 6.97
N PRO A 59 -7.47 -11.66 8.07
CA PRO A 59 -7.86 -10.71 9.11
C PRO A 59 -6.69 -9.92 9.69
N PHE A 60 -5.51 -10.55 9.79
CA PHE A 60 -4.30 -9.91 10.31
C PHE A 60 -3.74 -8.87 9.33
N GLU A 61 -3.64 -9.21 8.05
CA GLU A 61 -3.16 -8.32 6.99
C GLU A 61 -4.10 -7.13 6.78
N TYR A 62 -5.42 -7.34 6.93
CA TYR A 62 -6.41 -6.27 6.87
C TYR A 62 -6.19 -5.25 8.00
N TRP A 63 -6.06 -5.69 9.25
CA TRP A 63 -5.79 -4.79 10.37
C TRP A 63 -4.42 -4.12 10.28
N GLY A 64 -3.41 -4.83 9.78
CA GLY A 64 -2.11 -4.26 9.45
C GLY A 64 -2.21 -3.13 8.42
N ALA A 65 -3.00 -3.30 7.36
CA ALA A 65 -3.21 -2.26 6.35
C ALA A 65 -4.03 -1.06 6.89
N GLN A 66 -5.03 -1.31 7.75
CA GLN A 66 -5.83 -0.27 8.40
C GLN A 66 -5.02 0.60 9.37
N LEU A 67 -4.05 0.01 10.07
CA LEU A 67 -3.16 0.73 10.98
C LEU A 67 -1.95 1.33 10.27
N GLY A 68 -1.47 0.66 9.20
CA GLY A 68 -0.32 1.07 8.42
C GLY A 68 -0.55 2.36 7.63
N GLN A 69 -1.72 2.53 6.99
CA GLN A 69 -2.01 3.74 6.20
C GLN A 69 -2.00 5.05 7.03
N PRO A 70 -2.63 5.12 8.21
CA PRO A 70 -2.49 6.27 9.10
C PRO A 70 -1.04 6.51 9.52
N LEU A 71 -0.30 5.44 9.82
CA LEU A 71 1.09 5.53 10.24
C LEU A 71 1.99 6.06 9.12
N GLU A 72 1.80 5.58 7.89
CA GLU A 72 2.49 6.04 6.68
C GLU A 72 2.25 7.55 6.45
N ASN A 73 1.00 8.01 6.57
CA ASN A 73 0.69 9.43 6.47
C ASN A 73 1.39 10.27 7.55
N VAL A 74 1.43 9.78 8.80
CA VAL A 74 2.14 10.45 9.89
C VAL A 74 3.65 10.49 9.61
N CYS A 75 4.24 9.39 9.15
CA CYS A 75 5.64 9.34 8.74
C CYS A 75 5.95 10.31 7.60
N LEU A 76 5.09 10.42 6.58
CA LEU A 76 5.26 11.36 5.48
C LEU A 76 5.18 12.82 5.95
N ILE A 77 4.26 13.14 6.87
CA ILE A 77 4.17 14.49 7.47
C ILE A 77 5.43 14.81 8.25
N MET A 78 5.87 13.90 9.13
CA MET A 78 7.11 14.10 9.90
C MET A 78 8.34 14.23 8.99
N ALA A 79 8.43 13.42 7.94
CA ALA A 79 9.51 13.50 6.97
C ALA A 79 9.51 14.83 6.20
N GLN A 80 8.33 15.42 5.94
CA GLN A 80 8.23 16.76 5.37
C GLN A 80 8.64 17.84 6.37
N GLU A 81 8.20 17.76 7.62
CA GLU A 81 8.46 18.76 8.66
C GLU A 81 9.93 18.80 9.10
N ILE A 82 10.58 17.63 9.19
CA ILE A 82 11.99 17.50 9.58
C ILE A 82 12.91 17.81 8.38
N GLY A 83 12.38 17.92 7.17
CA GLY A 83 13.15 18.28 5.97
C GLY A 83 13.80 17.08 5.25
N VAL A 84 13.40 15.85 5.59
CA VAL A 84 13.86 14.61 4.95
C VAL A 84 13.42 14.56 3.48
N LEU A 85 12.14 14.83 3.19
CA LEU A 85 11.64 14.80 1.81
C LEU A 85 12.31 15.85 0.89
N PRO A 86 12.50 17.11 1.31
CA PRO A 86 13.34 18.07 0.57
C PRO A 86 14.77 17.59 0.34
N CYS A 87 15.43 17.05 1.37
CA CYS A 87 16.81 16.55 1.27
C CYS A 87 16.94 15.43 0.23
N ILE A 88 16.01 14.48 0.21
CA ILE A 88 15.98 13.40 -0.79
C ILE A 88 15.72 13.96 -2.20
N ASN A 89 14.80 14.91 -2.37
CA ASN A 89 14.49 15.48 -3.68
C ASN A 89 15.65 16.31 -4.27
N GLU A 90 16.46 16.93 -3.42
CA GLU A 90 17.64 17.71 -3.83
C GLU A 90 18.87 16.81 -4.06
N SER A 91 18.84 15.57 -3.58
CA SER A 91 19.89 14.58 -3.79
C SER A 91 19.81 14.03 -5.22
N ALA A 92 20.89 14.18 -5.98
CA ALA A 92 20.95 13.73 -7.38
C ALA A 92 21.16 12.21 -7.54
N GLY A 93 20.99 11.41 -6.48
CA GLY A 93 21.27 9.97 -6.45
C GLY A 93 20.91 9.32 -5.11
N ASP A 94 21.30 8.06 -4.96
CA ASP A 94 21.06 7.32 -3.72
C ASP A 94 21.72 8.03 -2.52
N ILE A 95 20.94 8.26 -1.46
CA ILE A 95 21.37 8.88 -0.21
C ILE A 95 21.03 7.96 0.97
N THR A 96 21.95 7.81 1.90
CA THR A 96 21.79 6.93 3.07
C THR A 96 21.08 7.64 4.22
N ALA A 97 20.42 6.88 5.10
CA ALA A 97 19.76 7.42 6.30
C ALA A 97 20.74 8.22 7.19
N ASN A 98 21.99 7.77 7.30
CA ASN A 98 23.04 8.47 8.06
C ASN A 98 23.43 9.81 7.44
N GLU A 99 23.49 9.89 6.10
CA GLU A 99 23.78 11.14 5.40
C GLU A 99 22.66 12.16 5.61
N ILE A 100 21.39 11.72 5.53
CA ILE A 100 20.22 12.55 5.84
C ILE A 100 20.25 13.02 7.31
N ALA A 101 20.47 12.11 8.26
CA ALA A 101 20.52 12.43 9.69
C ALA A 101 21.58 13.48 10.01
N SER A 102 22.76 13.31 9.42
CA SER A 102 23.90 14.24 9.61
C SER A 102 23.62 15.63 9.03
N GLY A 103 22.92 15.72 7.89
CA GLY A 103 22.53 16.99 7.28
C GLY A 103 21.43 17.72 8.06
N LEU A 104 20.50 16.98 8.67
CA LEU A 104 19.33 17.54 9.35
C LEU A 104 19.53 17.75 10.86
N HIS A 105 20.69 17.38 11.42
CA HIS A 105 20.94 17.36 12.87
C HIS A 105 19.86 16.58 13.64
N SER A 106 19.30 15.55 13.00
CA SER A 106 18.23 14.72 13.55
C SER A 106 18.80 13.40 14.03
N ASP A 107 18.12 12.75 14.99
CA ASP A 107 18.58 11.48 15.54
C ASP A 107 18.47 10.38 14.47
N ALA A 108 19.59 9.72 14.15
CA ALA A 108 19.65 8.73 13.07
C ALA A 108 18.69 7.54 13.31
N LEU A 109 18.39 7.26 14.58
CA LEU A 109 17.43 6.23 15.02
C LEU A 109 15.97 6.49 14.58
N LEU A 110 15.62 7.72 14.18
CA LEU A 110 14.30 8.05 13.63
C LEU A 110 14.22 7.82 12.10
N LEU A 111 15.35 7.57 11.45
CA LEU A 111 15.49 7.48 9.99
C LEU A 111 15.89 6.07 9.50
N ASP A 112 16.18 5.14 10.41
CA ASP A 112 16.66 3.77 10.16
C ASP A 112 15.53 2.72 10.25
#